data_AF-A0A1Q7XV32-F1
#
_entry.id   AF-A0A1Q7XV32-F1
#
_cell.length_a   1.000
_cell.length_b   1.000
_cell.length_c   1.000
_cell.angle_alpha   90.00
_cell.angle_beta   90.00
_cell.angle_gamma   90.00
#
_symmetry.space_group_name_H-M   'P 1'
#
loop_
_entity.id
_entity.type
_entity.pdbx_description
1 polymer ?
#
loop_
_entity_poly.entity_id
_entity_poly.type
_entity_poly.pdbx_seq_one_letter_code
_entity_poly.pdbx_strand_id
1 'polypeptide(L)'
;MTAPAVPPRAIRLVFRGEWTAPDGKGLLGADPRLRTLRKVLVSYPAVRHILPDRISLEASADSRTLDAVARFLERQHWLVTSVAVE
;
A
#
# COMPACT_ATOMS: atom_id res chain seq x y z
N MET A 1 -18.54 26.96 -3.93
CA MET A 1 -18.44 26.29 -2.62
C MET A 1 -17.49 25.11 -2.80
N THR A 2 -16.23 25.26 -2.39
CA THR A 2 -15.23 24.18 -2.48
C THR A 2 -15.59 23.15 -1.41
N ALA A 3 -15.95 21.93 -1.81
CA ALA A 3 -16.17 20.84 -0.86
C ALA A 3 -14.90 20.67 0.01
N PRO A 4 -15.01 20.34 1.30
CA PRO A 4 -13.83 20.04 2.11
C PRO A 4 -13.05 18.95 1.38
N ALA A 5 -11.79 19.23 1.04
CA ALA A 5 -10.92 18.25 0.42
C ALA A 5 -10.76 17.11 1.43
N VAL A 6 -11.42 15.98 1.16
CA VAL A 6 -11.22 14.77 1.95
C VAL A 6 -9.73 14.45 1.84
N PRO A 7 -8.99 14.36 2.96
CA PRO A 7 -7.56 14.10 2.91
C PRO A 7 -7.32 12.79 2.15
N PRO A 8 -6.29 12.73 1.29
CA PRO A 8 -5.98 11.53 0.53
C PRO A 8 -5.72 10.38 1.50
N ARG A 9 -6.46 9.28 1.34
CA ARG A 9 -6.31 8.08 2.16
C ARG A 9 -5.05 7.35 1.76
N ALA A 10 -4.15 7.09 2.70
CA ALA A 10 -2.90 6.40 2.42
C ALA A 10 -2.66 5.24 3.39
N ILE A 11 -1.85 4.29 2.93
CA ILE A 11 -1.33 3.20 3.73
C ILE A 11 0.19 3.26 3.64
N ARG A 12 0.85 3.40 4.79
CA ARG A 12 2.31 3.34 4.92
C ARG A 12 2.75 1.95 5.37
N LEU A 13 3.83 1.46 4.78
CA LEU A 13 4.41 0.16 5.06
C LEU A 13 5.78 0.31 5.72
N VAL A 14 6.01 -0.44 6.79
CA VAL A 14 7.35 -0.65 7.34
C VAL A 14 7.79 -2.04 6.91
N PHE A 15 8.86 -2.12 6.13
CA PHE A 15 9.34 -3.39 5.60
C PHE A 15 10.23 -4.15 6.57
N ARG A 16 10.39 -5.46 6.34
CA ARG A 16 11.46 -6.24 6.97
C ARG A 16 12.81 -5.89 6.34
N GLY A 17 13.90 -6.07 7.10
CA GLY A 17 15.25 -5.62 6.73
C GLY A 17 15.70 -6.03 5.33
N GLU A 18 15.45 -7.27 4.92
CA GLU A 18 15.77 -7.78 3.58
C GLU A 18 15.11 -7.01 2.42
N TRP A 19 14.01 -6.31 2.68
CA TRP A 19 13.27 -5.50 1.70
C TRP A 19 13.56 -3.99 1.80
N THR A 20 14.42 -3.57 2.73
CA THR A 20 14.85 -2.17 2.91
C THR A 20 16.22 -1.86 2.31
N ALA A 21 16.97 -2.88 1.89
CA ALA A 21 18.29 -2.73 1.29
C ALA A 21 18.24 -1.92 -0.04
N PRO A 22 19.38 -1.38 -0.52
CA PRO A 22 19.40 -0.52 -1.72
C PRO A 22 18.76 -1.14 -2.97
N ASP A 23 18.84 -2.47 -3.10
CA ASP A 23 18.20 -3.24 -4.18
C ASP A 23 16.75 -3.68 -3.83
N GLY A 24 16.41 -3.67 -2.54
CA GLY A 24 15.07 -3.86 -1.99
C GLY A 24 14.24 -2.58 -2.14
N LYS A 25 13.70 -2.33 -3.34
CA LYS A 25 12.88 -1.14 -3.63
C LYS A 25 11.44 -1.21 -3.05
N GLY A 26 11.26 -1.79 -1.86
CA GLY A 26 9.94 -2.00 -1.24
C GLY A 26 8.96 -2.65 -2.22
N LEU A 27 7.74 -2.12 -2.33
CA LEU A 27 6.71 -2.61 -3.27
C LEU A 27 7.14 -2.61 -4.74
N LEU A 28 8.11 -1.78 -5.12
CA LEU A 28 8.55 -1.63 -6.51
C LEU A 28 9.74 -2.53 -6.88
N GLY A 29 10.20 -3.39 -5.96
CA GLY A 29 11.28 -4.35 -6.20
C GLY A 29 11.01 -5.33 -7.35
N ALA A 30 12.08 -5.96 -7.85
CA ALA A 30 12.01 -6.89 -8.98
C ALA A 30 11.51 -8.29 -8.61
N ASP A 31 11.42 -8.62 -7.32
CA ASP A 31 10.99 -9.93 -6.81
C ASP A 31 9.60 -10.32 -7.38
N PRO A 32 9.43 -11.56 -7.88
CA PRO A 32 8.16 -12.05 -8.41
C PRO A 32 6.97 -11.92 -7.45
N ARG A 33 7.18 -12.10 -6.14
CA ARG A 33 6.13 -11.96 -5.11
C ARG A 33 5.63 -10.52 -5.02
N LEU A 34 6.54 -9.54 -5.09
CA LEU A 34 6.20 -8.11 -5.15
C LEU A 34 5.46 -7.77 -6.45
N ARG A 35 5.80 -8.41 -7.56
CA ARG A 35 5.07 -8.26 -8.82
C ARG A 35 3.63 -8.77 -8.70
N THR A 36 3.42 -9.93 -8.09
CA THR A 36 2.08 -10.46 -7.81
C THR A 36 1.31 -9.55 -6.85
N LEU A 37 1.95 -9.09 -5.78
CA LEU A 37 1.34 -8.18 -4.81
C LEU A 37 0.86 -6.89 -5.49
N ARG A 38 1.70 -6.27 -6.33
CA ARG A 38 1.31 -5.09 -7.12
C ARG A 38 0.12 -5.36 -8.03
N LYS A 39 0.08 -6.51 -8.71
CA LYS A 39 -1.08 -6.89 -9.56
C LYS A 39 -2.37 -6.98 -8.76
N VAL A 40 -2.32 -7.52 -7.54
CA VAL A 40 -3.48 -7.55 -6.64
C VAL A 40 -3.84 -6.14 -6.18
N LEU A 41 -2.87 -5.31 -5.79
CA LEU A 41 -3.13 -3.93 -5.35
C LEU A 41 -3.77 -3.07 -6.45
N VAL A 42 -3.31 -3.16 -7.71
CA VAL A 42 -3.92 -2.42 -8.82
C VAL A 42 -5.29 -2.97 -9.26
N SER A 43 -5.71 -4.14 -8.74
CA SER A 43 -7.07 -4.64 -8.95
C SER A 43 -8.12 -3.94 -8.08
N TYR A 44 -7.69 -3.25 -7.01
CA TYR A 44 -8.57 -2.40 -6.23
C TYR A 44 -8.77 -1.06 -6.97
N PRO A 45 -9.99 -0.73 -7.43
CA PRO A 45 -10.22 0.51 -8.18
C PRO A 45 -9.91 1.77 -7.37
N ALA A 46 -9.94 1.66 -6.04
CA ALA A 46 -9.61 2.72 -5.11
C ALA A 46 -8.11 3.01 -5.03
N VAL A 47 -7.22 2.13 -5.51
CA VAL A 47 -5.77 2.36 -5.45
C VAL A 47 -5.35 3.29 -6.58
N ARG A 48 -4.79 4.45 -6.20
CA ARG A 48 -4.41 5.53 -7.11
C ARG A 48 -2.91 5.52 -7.44
N HIS A 49 -2.06 5.41 -6.43
CA HIS A 49 -0.60 5.42 -6.60
C HIS A 49 0.07 4.41 -5.69
N ILE A 50 1.15 3.77 -6.19
CA ILE A 50 2.01 2.88 -5.41
C ILE A 50 3.43 3.44 -5.44
N LEU A 51 3.94 3.77 -4.26
CA LEU A 51 5.33 4.14 -3.98
C LEU A 51 6.05 2.96 -3.31
N PRO A 52 7.39 3.01 -3.15
CA PRO A 52 8.13 1.93 -2.50
C PRO A 52 7.56 1.51 -1.15
N ASP A 53 7.15 2.45 -0.29
CA ASP A 53 6.69 2.23 1.08
C ASP A 53 5.27 2.78 1.36
N ARG A 54 4.56 3.22 0.31
CA ARG A 54 3.24 3.85 0.47
C ARG A 54 2.29 3.47 -0.64
N ILE A 55 1.03 3.29 -0.29
CA ILE A 55 -0.10 3.09 -1.21
C ILE A 55 -1.08 4.23 -0.97
N SER A 56 -1.38 5.00 -2.01
CA SER A 56 -2.39 6.05 -1.96
C SER A 56 -3.68 5.56 -2.59
N LEU A 57 -4.79 5.83 -1.93
CA LEU A 57 -6.13 5.54 -2.41
C LEU A 57 -6.85 6.82 -2.82
N GLU A 58 -7.91 6.67 -3.60
CA GLU A 58 -8.83 7.75 -3.92
C GLU A 58 -9.43 8.35 -2.64
N ALA A 59 -9.62 9.67 -2.63
CA ALA A 59 -10.19 10.35 -1.47
C ALA A 59 -11.63 9.90 -1.17
N SER A 60 -12.34 9.44 -2.20
CA SER A 60 -13.69 8.85 -2.11
C SER A 60 -13.69 7.37 -1.70
N ALA A 61 -12.53 6.74 -1.51
CA ALA A 61 -12.46 5.34 -1.11
C ALA A 61 -13.13 5.13 0.26
N ASP A 62 -13.98 4.11 0.34
CA ASP A 62 -14.66 3.75 1.57
C ASP A 62 -13.67 3.20 2.62
N SER A 63 -13.96 3.40 3.91
CA SER A 63 -13.12 2.92 5.02
C SER A 63 -12.98 1.40 5.08
N ARG A 64 -14.00 0.65 4.69
CA ARG A 64 -13.94 -0.82 4.59
C ARG A 64 -12.95 -1.27 3.52
N THR A 65 -12.87 -0.56 2.40
CA THR A 65 -11.87 -0.81 1.36
C THR A 65 -10.45 -0.54 1.87
N LEU A 66 -10.25 0.58 2.58
CA LEU A 66 -8.98 0.93 3.20
C LEU A 66 -8.54 -0.15 4.22
N ASP A 67 -9.45 -0.56 5.11
CA ASP A 67 -9.22 -1.62 6.09
C ASP A 67 -8.94 -2.97 5.43
N ALA A 68 -9.63 -3.31 4.33
CA ALA A 68 -9.41 -4.55 3.61
C ALA A 68 -8.02 -4.61 2.98
N VAL A 69 -7.56 -3.50 2.39
CA VAL A 69 -6.22 -3.38 1.81
C VAL A 69 -5.16 -3.41 2.91
N ALA A 70 -5.36 -2.67 4.02
CA ALA A 70 -4.45 -2.68 5.16
C ALA A 70 -4.30 -4.09 5.74
N ARG A 71 -5.41 -4.78 6.03
CA ARG A 71 -5.41 -6.17 6.53
C ARG A 71 -4.78 -7.15 5.53
N PHE A 72 -4.95 -6.92 4.24
CA PHE A 72 -4.31 -7.74 3.21
C PHE A 72 -2.78 -7.60 3.25
N LEU A 73 -2.29 -6.37 3.44
CA LEU A 73 -0.85 -6.07 3.55
C LEU A 73 -0.27 -6.59 4.86
N GLU A 74 -1.00 -6.45 5.97
CA GLU A 74 -0.59 -7.00 7.28
C GLU A 74 -0.38 -8.52 7.24
N ARG A 75 -1.20 -9.26 6.47
CA ARG A 75 -1.02 -10.70 6.27
C ARG A 75 0.24 -11.06 5.50
N GLN A 76 0.89 -10.11 4.82
CA GLN A 76 2.17 -10.32 4.14
C GLN A 76 3.34 -10.22 5.14
N HIS A 77 3.33 -11.06 6.18
CA HIS A 77 4.36 -11.09 7.23
C HIS A 77 5.77 -11.37 6.71
N TRP A 78 5.89 -11.89 5.49
CA TRP A 78 7.17 -12.07 4.80
C TRP A 78 7.75 -10.76 4.29
N LEU A 79 6.94 -9.71 4.11
CA LEU A 79 7.29 -8.43 3.51
C LEU A 79 7.35 -7.29 4.54
N VAL A 80 6.31 -7.18 5.38
CA VAL A 80 6.11 -6.03 6.26
C VAL A 80 6.31 -6.39 7.73
N THR A 81 6.85 -5.44 8.47
CA THR A 81 6.91 -5.41 9.94
C THR A 81 5.63 -4.78 10.50
N SER A 82 5.15 -3.70 9.89
CA SER A 82 3.91 -3.03 10.28
C SER A 82 3.27 -2.27 9.11
N VAL A 83 1.99 -1.96 9.29
CA VAL A 83 1.16 -1.21 8.35
C VAL A 83 0.46 -0.10 9.13
N ALA A 84 0.43 1.11 8.59
CA ALA A 84 -0.25 2.26 9.19
C ALA A 84 -1.18 2.92 8.18
N VAL A 85 -2.40 3.23 8.60
CA VAL A 85 -3.37 4.00 7.81
C VAL A 85 -3.19 5.49 8.13
N GLU A 86 -3.07 6.31 7.09
CA GLU A 86 -2.88 7.77 7.14
C GLU A 86 -4.03 8.52 6.46
#